data_AF-A0A3M0CCF5-F1
#
_entry.id   AF-A0A3M0CCF5-F1
#
_cell.length_a   1.000
_cell.length_b   1.000
_cell.length_c   1.000
_cell.angle_alpha   90.00
_cell.angle_beta   90.00
_cell.angle_gamma   90.00
#
_symmetry.space_group_name_H-M   'P 1'
#
loop_
_entity.id
_entity.type
_entity.pdbx_description
1 polymer ?
#
loop_
_entity_poly.entity_id
_entity_poly.type
_entity_poly.pdbx_seq_one_letter_code
_entity_poly.pdbx_strand_id
1 'polypeptide(L)'
;MRYSSGRGGLSIAALRPSLMRAVRSAVDSGDTLSARRLYGLLNGPRAAAALDATSQAGDVLDTVGHWLSRQSDVGNDLTSH
;
A
#
# COMPACT_ATOMS: atom_id res chain seq x y z
N MET A 1 0.25 -41.11 -7.37
CA MET A 1 0.06 -39.95 -8.26
C MET A 1 -0.46 -38.79 -7.45
N ARG A 2 0.30 -37.68 -7.42
CA ARG A 2 0.00 -36.46 -6.68
C ARG A 2 -0.89 -35.56 -7.55
N TYR A 3 -2.05 -35.17 -7.05
CA TYR A 3 -2.79 -34.01 -7.55
C TYR A 3 -2.91 -33.04 -6.38
N SER A 4 -1.88 -32.23 -6.19
CA SER A 4 -1.91 -31.08 -5.29
C SER A 4 -2.56 -29.95 -6.09
N SER A 5 -3.88 -29.84 -5.98
CA SER A 5 -4.67 -28.78 -6.63
C SER A 5 -4.13 -27.41 -6.23
N GLY A 6 -3.82 -26.64 -7.27
CA GLY A 6 -3.35 -25.27 -7.17
C GLY A 6 -4.35 -24.37 -6.43
N ARG A 7 -3.82 -23.67 -5.42
CA ARG A 7 -4.29 -22.34 -5.04
C ARG A 7 -3.04 -21.48 -4.91
N GLY A 8 -2.46 -21.14 -6.06
CA GLY A 8 -1.50 -20.05 -6.18
C GLY A 8 -2.20 -18.72 -5.94
N GLY A 9 -2.82 -18.55 -4.77
CA GLY A 9 -3.20 -17.24 -4.29
C GLY A 9 -1.89 -16.53 -3.99
N LEU A 10 -1.44 -15.67 -4.90
CA LEU A 10 -0.50 -14.62 -4.56
C LEU A 10 -1.13 -13.85 -3.40
N SER A 11 -0.80 -14.26 -2.17
CA SER A 11 -1.31 -13.61 -0.98
C SER A 11 -0.98 -12.13 -1.10
N ILE A 12 -1.90 -11.26 -0.68
CA ILE A 12 -1.63 -9.81 -0.57
C ILE A 12 -0.30 -9.54 0.18
N ALA A 13 0.09 -10.43 1.10
CA ALA A 13 1.40 -10.43 1.74
C ALA A 13 2.60 -10.62 0.78
N ALA A 14 2.48 -11.45 -0.26
CA ALA A 14 3.51 -11.64 -1.28
C ALA A 14 3.53 -10.49 -2.30
N LEU A 15 2.39 -9.85 -2.54
CA LEU A 15 2.28 -8.68 -3.42
C LEU A 15 2.62 -7.35 -2.71
N ARG A 16 2.68 -7.36 -1.38
CA ARG A 16 2.96 -6.18 -0.54
C ARG A 16 4.19 -5.38 -0.99
N PRO A 17 5.34 -5.98 -1.33
CA PRO A 17 6.52 -5.23 -1.77
C PRO A 17 6.29 -4.49 -3.10
N SER A 18 5.64 -5.16 -4.05
CA SER A 18 5.31 -4.58 -5.36
C SER A 18 4.27 -3.46 -5.23
N LEU A 19 3.26 -3.66 -4.39
CA LEU A 19 2.25 -2.64 -4.08
C LEU A 19 2.86 -1.45 -3.34
N MET A 20 3.74 -1.66 -2.36
CA MET A 20 4.49 -0.59 -1.68
C MET A 20 5.30 0.24 -2.66
N ARG A 21 5.98 -0.41 -3.62
CA ARG A 21 6.75 0.29 -4.66
C ARG A 21 5.83 1.08 -5.60
N ALA A 22 4.68 0.53 -5.97
CA ALA A 22 3.69 1.22 -6.79
C ALA A 22 3.09 2.44 -6.07
N VAL A 23 2.76 2.32 -4.77
CA VAL A 23 2.28 3.45 -3.95
C VAL A 23 3.35 4.54 -3.89
N ARG A 24 4.61 4.18 -3.64
CA ARG A 24 5.71 5.15 -3.58
C ARG A 24 5.90 5.86 -4.93
N SER A 25 5.83 5.12 -6.04
CA SER A 25 5.90 5.71 -7.39
C SER A 25 4.74 6.65 -7.66
N ALA A 26 3.51 6.31 -7.23
CA ALA A 26 2.35 7.16 -7.39
C ALA A 26 2.44 8.45 -6.56
N VAL A 27 3.02 8.36 -5.36
CA VAL A 27 3.27 9.54 -4.51
C VAL A 27 4.32 10.46 -5.13
N ASP A 28 5.43 9.89 -5.61
CA ASP A 28 6.51 10.64 -6.27
C ASP A 28 6.04 11.33 -7.56
N SER A 29 5.19 10.66 -8.34
CA SER A 29 4.60 11.22 -9.56
C SER A 29 3.43 12.19 -9.31
N GLY A 30 3.01 12.39 -8.05
CA GLY A 30 1.83 13.19 -7.70
C GLY A 30 0.50 12.59 -8.15
N ASP A 31 0.46 11.30 -8.50
CA ASP A 31 -0.75 10.62 -8.95
C ASP A 31 -1.60 10.16 -7.76
N THR A 32 -2.48 11.08 -7.35
CA THR A 32 -3.36 10.92 -6.19
C THR A 32 -4.38 9.80 -6.37
N LEU A 33 -4.89 9.59 -7.58
CA LEU A 33 -5.87 8.56 -7.89
C LEU A 33 -5.28 7.16 -7.71
N SER A 34 -4.08 6.95 -8.25
CA SER A 34 -3.35 5.69 -8.12
C SER A 34 -2.94 5.45 -6.67
N ALA A 35 -2.39 6.46 -5.98
CA ALA A 35 -2.00 6.36 -4.57
C ALA A 35 -3.19 5.97 -3.67
N ARG A 36 -4.36 6.56 -3.90
CA ARG A 36 -5.57 6.28 -3.11
C ARG A 36 -6.10 4.87 -3.31
N ARG A 37 -6.16 4.41 -4.57
CA ARG A 37 -6.61 3.04 -4.91
C ARG A 37 -5.69 2.00 -4.30
N LEU A 38 -4.37 2.18 -4.43
CA LEU A 38 -3.38 1.26 -3.89
C LEU A 38 -3.36 1.25 -2.36
N TYR A 39 -3.52 2.42 -1.73
CA TYR A 39 -3.67 2.51 -0.27
C TYR A 39 -4.92 1.78 0.23
N GLY A 40 -6.04 1.90 -0.48
CA GLY A 40 -7.28 1.17 -0.19
C GLY A 40 -7.15 -0.34 -0.33
N LEU A 41 -6.38 -0.82 -1.30
CA LEU A 41 -6.08 -2.25 -1.44
C LEU A 41 -5.25 -2.80 -0.28
N LEU A 42 -4.38 -1.98 0.31
CA LEU A 42 -3.49 -2.38 1.41
C LEU A 42 -4.13 -2.25 2.79
N ASN A 43 -4.86 -1.16 3.06
CA ASN A 43 -5.45 -0.85 4.36
C ASN A 43 -6.97 -1.14 4.42
N GLY A 44 -7.57 -1.54 3.31
CA GLY A 44 -8.97 -1.88 3.19
C GLY A 44 -9.89 -0.71 2.80
N PRO A 45 -11.17 -1.01 2.52
CA PRO A 45 -12.13 -0.06 1.95
C PRO A 45 -12.46 1.11 2.87
N ARG A 46 -12.38 0.91 4.20
CA ARG A 46 -12.64 1.98 5.18
C ARG A 46 -11.55 3.04 5.18
N ALA A 47 -10.30 2.63 4.96
CA ALA A 47 -9.17 3.54 4.85
C ALA A 47 -9.21 4.30 3.51
N ALA A 48 -9.68 3.64 2.44
CA ALA A 48 -9.96 4.30 1.16
C ALA A 48 -11.05 5.37 1.30
N ALA A 49 -12.15 5.05 2.01
CA ALA A 49 -13.25 5.99 2.27
C ALA A 49 -12.81 7.23 3.08
N ALA A 50 -11.88 7.07 4.02
CA ALA A 50 -11.31 8.18 4.78
C ALA A 50 -10.51 9.15 3.88
N LEU A 51 -9.71 8.60 2.95
CA LEU A 51 -9.03 9.42 1.93
C LEU A 51 -10.00 9.96 0.87
N ASP A 52 -11.18 9.37 0.73
CA ASP A 52 -12.27 9.85 -0.12
C ASP A 52 -12.92 11.11 0.41
N ALA A 53 -13.06 11.18 1.74
CA ALA A 53 -13.51 12.39 2.42
C ALA A 53 -12.50 13.54 2.32
N THR A 54 -11.24 13.25 2.00
CA THR A 54 -10.18 14.25 1.80
C THR A 54 -10.32 14.89 0.42
N SER A 55 -10.74 16.16 0.37
CA SER A 55 -10.98 16.87 -0.89
C SER A 55 -9.70 17.40 -1.56
N GLN A 56 -8.60 17.53 -0.82
CA GLN A 56 -7.34 18.03 -1.37
C GLN A 56 -6.41 16.87 -1.76
N ALA A 57 -5.97 16.92 -3.02
CA ALA A 57 -4.96 16.01 -3.57
C ALA A 57 -3.66 15.99 -2.73
N GLY A 58 -3.25 17.15 -2.21
CA GLY A 58 -2.06 17.29 -1.36
C GLY A 58 -2.17 16.47 -0.05
N ASP A 59 -3.30 16.57 0.64
CA ASP A 59 -3.53 15.85 1.90
C ASP A 59 -3.55 14.32 1.71
N VAL A 60 -4.03 13.84 0.56
CA VAL A 60 -4.00 12.40 0.23
C VAL A 60 -2.56 11.92 0.09
N LEU A 61 -1.73 12.66 -0.64
CA LEU A 61 -0.31 12.31 -0.82
C LEU A 61 0.47 12.41 0.49
N ASP A 62 0.20 13.43 1.31
CA ASP A 62 0.81 13.60 2.62
C ASP A 62 0.46 12.43 3.55
N THR A 63 -0.81 12.07 3.64
CA THR A 63 -1.30 10.94 4.47
C THR A 63 -0.67 9.61 4.02
N VAL A 64 -0.64 9.34 2.73
CA VAL A 64 -0.06 8.11 2.17
C VAL A 64 1.46 8.09 2.34
N GLY A 65 2.13 9.23 2.15
CA GLY A 65 3.57 9.40 2.40
C GLY A 65 3.94 9.15 3.86
N HIS A 66 3.18 9.75 4.79
CA HIS A 66 3.41 9.58 6.22
C HIS A 66 3.14 8.14 6.70
N TRP A 67 2.22 7.43 6.05
CA TRP A 67 2.01 6.00 6.26
C TRP A 67 3.18 5.17 5.70
N LEU A 68 3.67 5.47 4.49
CA LEU A 68 4.84 4.80 3.89
C LEU A 68 6.10 4.95 4.74
N SER A 69 6.35 6.12 5.32
CA SER A 69 7.48 6.36 6.22
C SER A 69 7.38 5.46 7.45
N ARG A 70 6.21 5.42 8.11
CA ARG A 70 5.96 4.52 9.26
C ARG A 70 6.18 3.04 8.94
N GLN A 71 5.79 2.59 7.74
CA GLN A 71 6.02 1.21 7.32
C GLN A 71 7.49 0.91 7.04
N SER A 72 8.27 1.91 6.61
CA SER A 72 9.70 1.78 6.38
C SER A 72 10.47 1.69 7.70
N ASP A 73 10.10 2.51 8.70
CA ASP A 73 10.67 2.43 10.06
C ASP A 73 10.44 1.05 10.69
N VAL A 74 9.21 0.54 10.64
CA VAL A 74 8.89 -0.80 11.17
C VAL A 74 9.67 -1.91 10.45
N GLY A 75 9.93 -1.75 9.15
CA GLY A 75 10.73 -2.70 8.38
C GLY A 75 12.22 -2.66 8.75
N ASN A 76 12.76 -1.48 9.08
CA ASN A 76 14.17 -1.29 9.39
C ASN A 76 14.52 -1.74 10.83
N ASP A 77 13.58 -1.57 11.76
CA ASP A 77 13.71 -2.00 13.17
C ASP A 77 13.77 -3.53 13.30
N LEU A 78 12.98 -4.24 12.49
CA LEU A 78 12.92 -5.72 12.46
C LEU A 78 14.16 -6.39 11.86
N THR A 79 14.96 -5.67 11.07
CA THR A 79 16.24 -6.16 10.53
C THR A 79 17.44 -5.83 11.41
N SER A 80 17.26 -5.03 12.46
CA SER A 80 18.34 -4.60 13.36
C SER A 80 18.46 -5.41 14.65
N HIS A 81 17.76 -6.55 14.77
CA HIS A 81 17.87 -7.49 15.89
C HIS A 81 18.27 -8.90 15.43
#